data_AF-A0A1G9NNB8-F1
#
_entry.id   AF-A0A1G9NNB8-F1
#
_cell.length_a   1.000
_cell.length_b   1.000
_cell.length_c   1.000
_cell.angle_alpha   90.00
_cell.angle_beta   90.00
_cell.angle_gamma   90.00
#
_symmetry.space_group_name_H-M   'P 1'
#
loop_
_entity.id
_entity.type
_entity.pdbx_description
1 polymer ?
#
loop_
_entity_poly.entity_id
_entity_poly.type
_entity_poly.pdbx_seq_one_letter_code
_entity_poly.pdbx_strand_id
1 'polypeptide(L)'
;MVDNRHIDDTDLTALLQQGNQTAFTTIYNTYWKLLFRTAYRVLNDTAAAEDIVQNVFFSLWKRREETKILNLKAYLQQATRFSVFQAIREQKHDDSFYNRLALVTTDIIADNPLLFKEQQELLQNIIESLPDDCKEAFRLSREEQMTYKQIAALLNISEKTVEKRLSKSLKHIRNSLTLSSCLIVLINY
;
A
#
# COMPACT_ATOMS: atom_id res chain seq x y z
N MET A 1 37.30 18.25 -15.48
CA MET A 1 36.98 18.39 -14.05
C MET A 1 35.46 18.58 -13.93
N VAL A 2 34.73 17.52 -13.61
CA VAL A 2 33.34 17.61 -13.12
C VAL A 2 33.26 16.61 -11.97
N ASP A 3 33.10 17.16 -10.78
CA ASP A 3 33.15 16.46 -9.50
C ASP A 3 31.90 15.56 -9.36
N ASN A 4 32.06 14.26 -9.63
CA ASN A 4 30.99 13.27 -9.54
C ASN A 4 30.82 12.83 -8.08
N ARG A 5 30.41 13.75 -7.21
CA ARG A 5 29.96 13.39 -5.86
C ARG A 5 28.58 12.78 -6.00
N HIS A 6 28.53 11.44 -6.01
CA HIS A 6 27.30 10.71 -5.80
C HIS A 6 26.86 11.00 -4.36
N ILE A 7 26.02 12.02 -4.17
CA ILE A 7 25.44 12.33 -2.87
C ILE A 7 24.49 11.18 -2.54
N ASP A 8 24.73 10.50 -1.43
CA ASP A 8 23.91 9.37 -1.01
C ASP A 8 22.47 9.82 -0.66
N ASP A 9 21.50 8.91 -0.78
CA ASP A 9 20.09 9.19 -0.46
C ASP A 9 19.93 9.68 0.99
N THR A 10 20.78 9.21 1.90
CA THR A 10 20.82 9.62 3.31
C THR A 10 21.15 11.11 3.44
N ASP A 11 22.17 11.56 2.72
CA ASP A 11 22.60 12.96 2.72
C ASP A 11 21.57 13.86 2.03
N LEU A 12 20.98 13.40 0.92
CA LEU A 12 19.89 14.11 0.24
C LEU A 12 18.67 14.28 1.14
N THR A 13 18.34 13.26 1.94
CA THR A 13 17.23 13.31 2.89
C THR A 13 17.50 14.30 4.03
N ALA A 14 18.71 14.30 4.59
CA ALA A 14 19.09 15.23 5.64
C ALA A 14 19.04 16.69 5.14
N LEU A 15 19.54 16.95 3.92
CA LEU A 15 19.46 18.25 3.28
C LEU A 15 18.01 18.66 2.96
N LEU A 16 17.18 17.73 2.51
CA LEU A 16 15.76 17.96 2.26
C LEU A 16 15.03 18.40 3.54
N GLN A 17 15.31 17.76 4.68
CA GLN A 17 14.72 18.12 5.98
C GLN A 17 15.04 19.57 6.39
N GLN A 18 16.18 20.10 5.96
CA GLN A 18 16.59 21.49 6.19
C GLN A 18 15.98 22.47 5.18
N GLY A 19 15.09 22.01 4.29
CA GLY A 19 14.47 22.85 3.26
C GLY A 19 15.39 23.14 2.07
N ASN A 20 16.42 22.33 1.83
CA ASN A 20 17.32 22.53 0.69
C ASN A 20 16.61 22.20 -0.65
N GLN A 21 16.37 23.24 -1.46
CA GLN A 21 15.70 23.11 -2.76
C GLN A 21 16.53 22.33 -3.79
N THR A 22 17.87 22.42 -3.73
CA THR A 22 18.76 21.68 -4.63
C THR A 22 18.66 20.18 -4.33
N ALA A 23 18.64 19.79 -3.06
CA ALA A 23 18.42 18.40 -2.66
C ALA A 23 17.08 17.88 -3.19
N PHE A 24 15.98 18.63 -3.00
CA PHE A 24 14.68 18.27 -3.55
C PHE A 24 14.70 18.10 -5.08
N THR A 25 15.36 19.01 -5.79
CA THR A 25 15.50 18.96 -7.25
C THR A 25 16.28 17.71 -7.69
N THR A 26 17.37 17.38 -7.00
CA THR A 26 18.13 16.14 -7.25
C THR A 26 17.26 14.91 -7.03
N ILE A 27 16.53 14.85 -5.92
CA ILE A 27 15.61 13.74 -5.63
C ILE A 27 14.55 13.63 -6.73
N TYR A 28 13.94 14.75 -7.14
CA TYR A 28 12.96 14.76 -8.23
C TYR A 28 13.55 14.16 -9.50
N ASN A 29 14.68 14.70 -9.97
CA ASN A 29 15.33 14.29 -11.21
C ASN A 29 15.73 12.81 -11.21
N THR A 30 16.13 12.29 -10.06
CA THR A 30 16.49 10.88 -9.89
C THR A 30 15.28 9.96 -9.95
N TYR A 31 14.17 10.32 -9.28
CA TYR A 31 13.08 9.37 -9.02
C TYR A 31 11.83 9.55 -9.89
N TRP A 32 11.60 10.72 -10.51
CA TRP A 32 10.33 10.99 -11.19
C TRP A 32 9.97 9.96 -12.26
N LYS A 33 10.94 9.49 -13.06
CA LYS A 33 10.70 8.47 -14.10
C LYS A 33 10.26 7.13 -13.51
N LEU A 34 10.85 6.74 -12.38
CA LEU A 34 10.51 5.51 -11.68
C LEU A 34 9.08 5.59 -11.14
N LEU A 35 8.74 6.71 -10.50
CA LEU A 35 7.40 6.91 -9.93
C LEU A 35 6.34 7.00 -11.04
N PHE A 36 6.63 7.74 -12.12
CA PHE A 36 5.74 7.84 -13.29
C PHE A 36 5.45 6.47 -13.89
N ARG A 37 6.49 5.66 -14.15
CA ARG A 37 6.31 4.30 -14.69
C ARG A 37 5.47 3.42 -13.77
N THR A 38 5.70 3.55 -12.45
CA THR A 38 4.92 2.82 -11.44
C THR A 38 3.45 3.20 -11.52
N ALA A 39 3.12 4.49 -11.54
CA ALA A 39 1.74 4.97 -11.61
C ALA A 39 1.07 4.65 -12.95
N TYR A 40 1.76 4.91 -14.06
CA TYR A 40 1.25 4.69 -15.41
C TYR A 40 0.91 3.22 -15.67
N ARG A 41 1.71 2.28 -15.14
CA ARG A 41 1.42 0.85 -15.29
C ARG A 41 0.07 0.45 -14.68
N VAL A 42 -0.40 1.16 -13.66
CA VAL A 42 -1.67 0.86 -12.97
C VAL A 42 -2.83 1.67 -13.52
N LEU A 43 -2.59 2.95 -13.83
CA LEU A 43 -3.64 3.86 -14.26
C LEU A 43 -3.87 3.78 -15.77
N ASN A 44 -2.84 3.41 -16.53
CA ASN A 44 -2.82 3.45 -17.99
C ASN A 44 -3.30 4.79 -18.56
N ASP A 45 -3.05 5.86 -17.81
CA ASP A 45 -3.42 7.23 -18.11
C ASP A 45 -2.21 8.12 -17.76
N THR A 46 -1.69 8.80 -18.78
CA THR A 46 -0.51 9.66 -18.66
C THR A 46 -0.77 10.84 -17.73
N ALA A 47 -1.91 11.52 -17.87
CA ALA A 47 -2.24 12.70 -17.08
C ALA A 47 -2.43 12.32 -15.62
N ALA A 48 -3.16 11.23 -15.37
CA ALA A 48 -3.34 10.74 -14.01
C ALA A 48 -2.00 10.30 -13.38
N ALA A 49 -1.11 9.65 -14.14
CA ALA A 49 0.21 9.27 -13.64
C ALA A 49 1.10 10.48 -13.33
N GLU A 50 1.06 11.54 -14.15
CA GLU A 50 1.77 12.80 -13.89
C GLU A 50 1.26 13.48 -12.61
N ASP A 51 -0.06 13.57 -12.43
CA ASP A 51 -0.68 14.14 -11.23
C ASP A 51 -0.27 13.38 -9.97
N ILE A 52 -0.20 12.05 -10.03
CA ILE A 52 0.29 11.24 -8.91
C ILE A 52 1.73 11.62 -8.55
N VAL A 53 2.62 11.69 -9.54
CA VAL A 53 4.03 12.04 -9.29
C VAL A 53 4.13 13.44 -8.68
N GLN A 54 3.39 14.41 -9.22
CA GLN A 54 3.35 15.77 -8.68
C GLN A 54 2.87 15.77 -7.22
N ASN A 55 1.79 15.07 -6.91
CA ASN A 55 1.23 14.98 -5.56
C ASN A 55 2.20 14.34 -4.56
N VAL A 56 2.92 13.29 -4.96
CA VAL A 56 3.93 12.64 -4.12
C VAL A 56 5.05 13.61 -3.78
N PHE A 57 5.60 14.31 -4.78
CA PHE A 57 6.68 15.26 -4.56
C PHE A 57 6.22 16.51 -3.79
N PHE A 58 5.01 16.98 -4.04
CA PHE A 58 4.42 18.08 -3.27
C PHE A 58 4.25 17.68 -1.80
N SER A 59 3.74 16.48 -1.53
CA SER A 59 3.59 15.94 -0.17
C SER A 59 4.94 15.77 0.52
N LEU A 60 5.94 15.24 -0.18
CA LEU A 60 7.32 15.12 0.31
C LEU A 60 7.85 16.48 0.75
N TRP A 61 7.74 17.51 -0.11
CA TRP A 61 8.21 18.85 0.21
C TRP A 61 7.46 19.45 1.40
N LYS A 62 6.13 19.33 1.42
CA LYS A 62 5.29 19.89 2.48
C LYS A 62 5.60 19.28 3.85
N ARG A 63 5.88 17.97 3.89
CA ARG A 63 6.12 17.20 5.13
C ARG A 63 7.60 16.97 5.43
N ARG A 64 8.50 17.64 4.71
CA ARG A 64 9.95 17.40 4.76
C ARG A 64 10.52 17.50 6.18
N GLU A 65 10.03 18.43 7.00
CA GLU A 65 10.55 18.67 8.36
C GLU A 65 10.10 17.60 9.37
N GLU A 66 8.96 16.96 9.13
CA GLU A 66 8.34 16.00 10.05
C GLU A 66 8.66 14.53 9.69
N THR A 67 9.02 14.28 8.42
CA THR A 67 9.13 12.92 7.89
C THR A 67 10.51 12.35 8.13
N LYS A 68 10.60 11.30 8.95
CA LYS A 68 11.81 10.48 9.10
C LYS A 68 11.85 9.44 7.98
N ILE A 69 12.71 9.66 6.99
CA ILE A 69 12.90 8.78 5.85
C ILE A 69 14.20 8.01 6.03
N LEU A 70 14.12 6.69 6.22
CA LEU A 70 15.30 5.82 6.34
C LEU A 70 15.80 5.34 4.97
N ASN A 71 14.88 5.11 4.03
CA ASN A 71 15.19 4.73 2.66
C ASN A 71 14.31 5.53 1.72
N LEU A 72 14.92 6.46 0.98
CA LEU A 72 14.23 7.44 0.16
C LEU A 72 13.52 6.80 -1.02
N LYS A 73 14.20 5.91 -1.76
CA LYS A 73 13.60 5.16 -2.87
C LYS A 73 12.36 4.38 -2.42
N ALA A 74 12.47 3.62 -1.33
CA ALA A 74 11.36 2.83 -0.79
C ALA A 74 10.20 3.72 -0.35
N TYR A 75 10.47 4.83 0.35
CA TYR A 75 9.46 5.79 0.74
C TYR A 75 8.70 6.36 -0.47
N LEU A 76 9.41 6.79 -1.52
CA LEU A 76 8.80 7.41 -2.70
C LEU A 76 7.98 6.42 -3.52
N GLN A 77 8.48 5.20 -3.71
CA GLN A 77 7.69 4.14 -4.34
C GLN A 77 6.43 3.83 -3.52
N GLN A 78 6.55 3.83 -2.19
CA GLN A 78 5.43 3.55 -1.31
C GLN A 78 4.36 4.65 -1.34
N ALA A 79 4.79 5.91 -1.29
CA ALA A 79 3.91 7.06 -1.43
C ALA A 79 3.19 7.07 -2.78
N THR A 80 3.91 6.76 -3.86
CA THR A 80 3.34 6.67 -5.22
C THR A 80 2.27 5.59 -5.31
N ARG A 81 2.57 4.39 -4.80
CA ARG A 81 1.59 3.30 -4.74
C ARG A 81 0.34 3.75 -3.99
N PHE A 82 0.50 4.32 -2.79
CA PHE A 82 -0.63 4.81 -1.99
C PHE A 82 -1.48 5.83 -2.75
N SER A 83 -0.85 6.81 -3.42
CA SER A 83 -1.58 7.80 -4.20
C SER A 83 -2.32 7.16 -5.39
N VAL A 84 -1.72 6.18 -6.07
CA VAL A 84 -2.40 5.40 -7.12
C VAL A 84 -3.62 4.69 -6.55
N PHE A 85 -3.49 4.02 -5.40
CA PHE A 85 -4.62 3.37 -4.73
C PHE A 85 -5.76 4.34 -4.42
N GLN A 86 -5.41 5.54 -3.94
CA GLN A 86 -6.40 6.56 -3.63
C GLN A 86 -7.14 7.03 -4.89
N ALA A 87 -6.41 7.37 -5.96
CA ALA A 87 -7.00 7.79 -7.22
C ALA A 87 -7.93 6.72 -7.81
N ILE A 88 -7.53 5.45 -7.69
CA ILE A 88 -8.37 4.34 -8.14
C ILE A 88 -9.60 4.15 -7.26
N ARG A 89 -9.49 4.27 -5.94
CA ARG A 89 -10.64 4.19 -5.03
C ARG A 89 -11.69 5.27 -5.35
N GLU A 90 -11.25 6.42 -5.84
CA GLU A 90 -12.11 7.53 -6.24
C GLU A 90 -12.77 7.29 -7.62
N GLN A 91 -12.14 6.48 -8.50
CA GLN A 91 -12.69 6.01 -9.78
C GLN A 91 -13.49 4.71 -9.57
N LYS A 92 -14.81 4.82 -9.41
CA LYS A 92 -15.77 3.71 -9.21
C LYS A 92 -15.33 2.36 -9.81
N HIS A 93 -15.29 1.34 -8.96
CA HIS A 93 -14.87 -0.04 -9.22
C HIS A 93 -15.49 -0.62 -10.51
N ASP A 94 -14.64 -0.97 -11.47
CA ASP A 94 -14.96 -1.81 -12.64
C ASP A 94 -13.93 -2.95 -12.70
N ASP A 95 -14.25 -4.10 -13.30
CA ASP A 95 -13.42 -5.34 -13.32
C ASP A 95 -12.00 -5.12 -13.86
N SER A 96 -11.80 -4.08 -14.67
CA SER A 96 -10.48 -3.66 -15.12
C SER A 96 -9.56 -3.20 -13.97
N PHE A 97 -10.12 -2.81 -12.81
CA PHE A 97 -9.44 -2.49 -11.55
C PHE A 97 -8.66 -3.67 -10.99
N TYR A 98 -9.33 -4.81 -10.80
CA TYR A 98 -8.73 -5.99 -10.15
C TYR A 98 -7.59 -6.57 -11.00
N ASN A 99 -7.75 -6.54 -12.32
CA ASN A 99 -6.70 -6.96 -13.26
C ASN A 99 -5.46 -6.05 -13.22
N ARG A 100 -5.65 -4.72 -13.14
CA ARG A 100 -4.53 -3.77 -13.04
C ARG A 100 -3.84 -3.83 -11.69
N LEU A 101 -4.58 -4.10 -10.61
CA LEU A 101 -4.02 -4.30 -9.29
C LEU A 101 -3.11 -5.54 -9.23
N ALA A 102 -3.56 -6.66 -9.78
CA ALA A 102 -2.77 -7.90 -9.82
C ALA A 102 -1.41 -7.73 -10.51
N LEU A 103 -1.34 -6.94 -11.59
CA LEU A 103 -0.11 -6.66 -12.34
C LEU A 103 0.94 -5.88 -11.55
N VAL A 104 0.53 -5.09 -10.55
CA VAL A 104 1.42 -4.36 -9.64
C VAL A 104 1.96 -5.28 -8.56
N THR A 105 1.10 -6.16 -8.05
CA THR A 105 1.47 -7.17 -7.05
C THR A 105 2.59 -8.06 -7.58
N THR A 106 2.55 -8.47 -8.85
CA THR A 106 3.60 -9.28 -9.49
C THR A 106 4.98 -8.59 -9.49
N ASP A 107 5.04 -7.29 -9.75
CA ASP A 107 6.31 -6.54 -9.72
C ASP A 107 6.83 -6.33 -8.30
N ILE A 108 5.94 -6.09 -7.33
CA ILE A 108 6.31 -5.97 -5.92
C ILE A 108 6.93 -7.28 -5.42
N ILE A 109 6.33 -8.41 -5.80
CA ILE A 109 6.85 -9.75 -5.50
C ILE A 109 8.22 -9.95 -6.18
N ALA A 110 8.41 -9.44 -7.40
CA ALA A 110 9.67 -9.57 -8.13
C ALA A 110 10.81 -8.71 -7.54
N ASP A 111 10.51 -7.51 -7.04
CA ASP A 111 11.51 -6.59 -6.47
C ASP A 111 12.04 -7.04 -5.10
N ASN A 112 11.21 -7.71 -4.28
CA ASN A 112 11.65 -8.24 -2.98
C ASN A 112 10.81 -9.45 -2.52
N PRO A 113 11.05 -10.66 -3.08
CA PRO A 113 10.23 -11.84 -2.82
C PRO A 113 10.29 -12.32 -1.37
N LEU A 114 11.42 -12.09 -0.68
CA LEU A 114 11.58 -12.46 0.72
C LEU A 114 10.71 -11.59 1.62
N LEU A 115 10.73 -10.27 1.42
CA LEU A 115 9.88 -9.34 2.16
C LEU A 115 8.39 -9.64 1.96
N PHE A 116 7.99 -9.98 0.73
CA PHE A 116 6.61 -10.37 0.46
C PHE A 116 6.21 -11.64 1.20
N LYS A 117 7.08 -12.66 1.23
CA LYS A 117 6.84 -13.90 1.97
C LYS A 117 6.70 -13.65 3.47
N GLU A 118 7.60 -12.86 4.06
CA GLU A 118 7.54 -12.48 5.48
C GLU A 118 6.24 -11.74 5.82
N GLN A 119 5.76 -10.90 4.90
CA GLN A 119 4.51 -10.16 5.08
C GLN A 119 3.27 -11.03 4.94
N GLN A 120 3.28 -12.03 4.05
CA GLN A 120 2.21 -13.02 3.95
C GLN A 120 2.15 -13.91 5.19
N GLU A 121 3.30 -14.34 5.69
CA GLU A 121 3.40 -15.10 6.95
C GLU A 121 2.89 -14.28 8.13
N LEU A 122 3.21 -12.97 8.20
CA LEU A 122 2.68 -12.07 9.21
C LEU A 122 1.14 -11.99 9.15
N LEU A 123 0.57 -11.80 7.96
CA LEU A 123 -0.88 -11.74 7.78
C LEU A 123 -1.55 -13.06 8.19
N GLN A 124 -0.99 -14.19 7.78
CA GLN A 124 -1.49 -15.50 8.17
C GLN A 124 -1.47 -15.69 9.69
N ASN A 125 -0.38 -15.31 10.36
CA ASN A 125 -0.28 -15.37 11.82
C ASN A 125 -1.32 -14.50 12.52
N ILE A 126 -1.63 -13.32 11.97
CA ILE A 126 -2.67 -12.44 12.50
C ILE A 126 -4.05 -13.09 12.34
N ILE A 127 -4.34 -13.68 11.17
CA ILE A 127 -5.61 -14.40 10.94
C ILE A 127 -5.71 -15.60 11.90
N GLU A 128 -4.62 -16.34 12.11
CA GLU A 128 -4.61 -17.47 13.04
C GLU A 128 -4.78 -17.05 14.50
N SER A 129 -4.43 -15.82 14.87
CA SER A 129 -4.66 -15.26 16.21
C SER A 129 -6.12 -14.84 16.47
N LEU A 130 -7.00 -14.87 15.46
CA LEU A 130 -8.41 -14.58 15.64
C LEU A 130 -9.09 -15.66 16.49
N PRO A 131 -10.07 -15.30 17.35
CA PRO A 131 -10.96 -16.27 17.97
C PRO A 131 -11.65 -17.15 16.92
N ASP A 132 -11.83 -18.44 17.18
CA ASP A 132 -12.30 -19.43 16.20
C ASP A 132 -13.59 -19.01 15.49
N ASP A 133 -14.61 -18.56 16.24
CA ASP A 133 -15.85 -18.01 15.72
C ASP A 133 -15.68 -16.86 14.72
N CYS A 134 -14.68 -16.00 14.97
CA CYS A 134 -14.39 -14.82 14.16
C CYS A 134 -13.53 -15.19 12.94
N LYS A 135 -12.64 -16.17 13.11
CA LYS A 135 -11.80 -16.75 12.06
C LYS A 135 -12.65 -17.47 11.02
N GLU A 136 -13.57 -18.33 11.46
CA GLU A 136 -14.47 -19.09 10.58
C GLU A 136 -15.36 -18.17 9.75
N ALA A 137 -16.03 -17.20 10.39
CA ALA A 137 -16.84 -16.21 9.67
C ALA A 137 -16.01 -15.39 8.67
N PHE A 138 -14.77 -15.04 9.03
CA PHE A 138 -13.86 -14.30 8.16
C PHE A 138 -13.46 -15.11 6.92
N ARG A 139 -13.08 -16.39 7.08
CA ARG A 139 -12.76 -17.29 5.96
C ARG A 139 -13.94 -17.47 5.03
N LEU A 140 -15.12 -17.79 5.56
CA LEU A 140 -16.32 -17.97 4.73
C LEU A 140 -16.69 -16.71 3.93
N SER A 141 -16.47 -15.53 4.50
CA SER A 141 -16.72 -14.28 3.77
C SER A 141 -15.64 -13.95 2.74
N ARG A 142 -14.38 -14.32 2.98
CA ARG A 142 -13.24 -13.85 2.18
C ARG A 142 -12.67 -14.88 1.22
N GLU A 143 -12.53 -16.11 1.66
CA GLU A 143 -12.05 -17.24 0.84
C GLU A 143 -13.20 -17.79 0.00
N GLU A 144 -14.38 -17.98 0.60
CA GLU A 144 -15.55 -18.57 -0.05
C GLU A 144 -16.54 -17.54 -0.61
N GLN A 145 -16.25 -16.23 -0.46
CA GLN A 145 -17.05 -15.09 -0.96
C GLN A 145 -18.54 -15.14 -0.56
N MET A 146 -18.87 -15.77 0.57
CA MET A 146 -20.26 -15.95 1.00
C MET A 146 -20.85 -14.63 1.54
N THR A 147 -22.12 -14.41 1.23
CA THR A 147 -22.91 -13.30 1.80
C THR A 147 -23.22 -13.53 3.27
N TYR A 148 -23.53 -12.46 4.01
CA TYR A 148 -23.84 -12.56 5.45
C TYR A 148 -25.01 -13.52 5.71
N LYS A 149 -26.01 -13.52 4.82
CA LYS A 149 -27.14 -14.44 4.86
C LYS A 149 -26.74 -15.89 4.68
N GLN A 150 -25.83 -16.19 3.75
CA GLN A 150 -25.34 -17.55 3.53
C GLN A 150 -24.50 -18.04 4.71
N ILE A 151 -23.64 -17.18 5.28
CA ILE A 151 -22.84 -17.51 6.47
C ILE A 151 -23.74 -17.73 7.68
N ALA A 152 -24.74 -16.87 7.87
CA ALA A 152 -25.73 -16.99 8.95
C ALA A 152 -26.48 -18.32 8.89
N ALA A 153 -26.92 -18.72 7.68
CA ALA A 153 -27.58 -20.01 7.46
C ALA A 153 -26.63 -21.19 7.72
N LEU A 154 -25.39 -21.12 7.25
CA LEU A 154 -24.40 -22.20 7.40
C LEU A 154 -24.02 -22.42 8.87
N LEU A 155 -23.78 -21.33 9.62
CA LEU A 155 -23.35 -21.38 11.02
C LEU A 155 -24.52 -21.42 12.01
N ASN A 156 -25.77 -21.43 11.51
CA ASN A 156 -26.99 -21.40 12.30
C ASN A 156 -27.02 -20.24 13.33
N ILE A 157 -26.68 -19.03 12.88
CA ILE A 157 -26.66 -17.79 13.68
C ILE A 157 -27.38 -16.67 12.95
N SER A 158 -27.63 -15.54 13.62
CA SER A 158 -28.21 -14.36 12.97
C SER A 158 -27.19 -13.64 12.06
N GLU A 159 -27.67 -13.00 10.99
CA GLU A 159 -26.84 -12.11 10.14
C GLU A 159 -26.14 -11.01 10.96
N LYS A 160 -26.80 -10.51 12.01
CA LYS A 160 -26.23 -9.54 12.95
C LYS A 160 -25.06 -10.11 13.75
N THR A 161 -25.08 -11.41 14.05
CA THR A 161 -23.96 -12.11 14.69
C THR A 161 -22.79 -12.25 13.72
N VAL A 162 -23.05 -12.56 12.45
CA VAL A 162 -22.04 -12.61 11.38
C VAL A 162 -21.36 -11.24 11.23
N GLU A 163 -22.15 -10.17 11.10
CA GLU A 163 -21.65 -8.80 11.00
C GLU A 163 -20.75 -8.44 12.20
N LYS A 164 -21.17 -8.79 13.42
CA LYS A 164 -20.40 -8.54 14.64
C LYS A 164 -19.09 -9.33 14.66
N ARG A 165 -19.10 -10.60 14.24
CA ARG A 165 -17.90 -11.44 14.14
C ARG A 165 -16.93 -10.86 13.11
N LEU A 166 -17.40 -10.53 11.91
CA LEU A 166 -16.59 -9.91 10.86
C LEU A 166 -16.02 -8.54 11.27
N SER A 167 -16.83 -7.69 11.92
CA SER A 167 -16.37 -6.40 12.44
C SER A 167 -15.27 -6.55 13.49
N LYS A 168 -15.39 -7.56 14.37
CA LYS A 168 -14.34 -7.90 15.33
C LYS A 168 -13.08 -8.41 14.65
N SER A 169 -13.20 -9.29 13.65
CA SER A 169 -12.07 -9.79 12.88
C SER A 169 -11.29 -8.65 12.22
N LEU A 170 -11.98 -7.73 11.54
CA LEU A 170 -11.37 -6.57 10.90
C LEU A 170 -10.69 -5.65 11.90
N LYS A 171 -11.32 -5.41 13.06
CA LYS A 171 -10.73 -4.58 14.12
C LYS A 171 -9.45 -5.23 14.69
N HIS A 172 -9.46 -6.54 14.91
CA HIS A 172 -8.31 -7.28 15.39
C HIS A 172 -7.16 -7.21 14.39
N ILE A 173 -7.42 -7.55 13.13
CA ILE A 173 -6.45 -7.46 12.04
C ILE A 173 -5.87 -6.05 11.95
N ARG A 174 -6.70 -5.01 11.97
CA ARG A 174 -6.25 -3.61 11.90
C ARG A 174 -5.36 -3.21 13.07
N ASN A 175 -5.64 -3.71 14.28
CA ASN A 175 -4.85 -3.40 15.47
C ASN A 175 -3.53 -4.18 15.53
N SER A 176 -3.49 -5.36 14.93
CA SER A 176 -2.29 -6.21 14.86
C SER A 176 -1.33 -5.80 13.73
N LEU A 177 -1.81 -5.03 12.74
CA LEU A 177 -0.98 -4.46 11.69
C LEU A 177 -0.28 -3.19 12.19
N THR A 178 1.04 -3.15 12.01
CA THR A 178 1.83 -1.94 12.19
C THR A 178 1.71 -1.03 10.95
N LEU A 179 2.02 0.26 11.08
CA LEU A 179 1.93 1.25 9.99
C LEU A 179 2.69 0.79 8.72
N SER A 180 3.76 0.00 8.90
CA SER A 180 4.58 -0.59 7.84
C SER A 180 3.95 -1.80 7.14
N SER A 181 2.93 -2.45 7.74
CA SER A 181 2.28 -3.68 7.24
C SER A 181 0.84 -3.48 6.75
N CYS A 182 0.23 -2.30 7.01
CA CYS A 182 -1.11 -1.95 6.53
C CYS A 182 -1.29 -1.98 4.99
N LEU A 183 -0.20 -1.84 4.24
CA LEU A 183 -0.26 -1.70 2.78
C LEU A 183 -0.61 -2.98 2.03
N ILE A 184 -0.49 -4.15 2.65
CA ILE A 184 -0.67 -5.45 1.97
C ILE A 184 -2.08 -5.98 2.13
N VAL A 185 -2.70 -5.70 3.28
CA VAL A 185 -4.12 -6.01 3.48
C VAL A 185 -4.99 -5.19 2.53
N LEU A 186 -4.59 -3.98 2.14
CA LEU A 186 -5.32 -3.18 1.15
C LEU A 186 -5.14 -3.66 -0.30
N ILE A 187 -4.22 -4.60 -0.56
CA ILE A 187 -3.91 -5.11 -1.91
C ILE A 187 -4.57 -6.48 -2.17
N ASN A 188 -4.86 -7.25 -1.11
CA ASN A 188 -5.51 -8.56 -1.21
C ASN A 188 -6.93 -8.59 -0.61
N TYR A 189 -7.54 -7.44 -0.31
CA TYR A 189 -8.91 -7.35 0.20
C TYR A 189 -9.68 -6.16 -0.36
#